data_AF-A0A1H3NIV2-F1
#
_entry.id   AF-A0A1H3NIV2-F1
#
_cell.length_a   1.000
_cell.length_b   1.000
_cell.length_c   1.000
_cell.angle_alpha   90.00
_cell.angle_beta   90.00
_cell.angle_gamma   90.00
#
_symmetry.space_group_name_H-M   'P 1'
#
loop_
_entity.id
_entity.type
_entity.pdbx_description
1 polymer ?
#
loop_
_entity_poly.entity_id
_entity_poly.type
_entity_poly.pdbx_seq_one_letter_code
_entity_poly.pdbx_strand_id
1 'polypeptide(L)'
;MTDAHNRFLSIESRFDLAYNAAHALALAVLRWHGYRSDKRYIVFQCIPHTLSLGPEVWRLLTLCHERRNLAEYEGYLEIDEQLVTDLLLAADKLFRKIETLAPLK
;
A
#
# COMPACT_ATOMS: atom_id res chain seq x y z
N MET A 1 -1.28 -9.76 4.37
CA MET A 1 -2.69 -9.32 4.24
C MET A 1 -3.57 -9.88 5.35
N THR A 2 -3.48 -11.17 5.69
CA THR A 2 -4.32 -11.81 6.74
C THR A 2 -4.40 -11.01 8.05
N ASP A 3 -3.27 -10.60 8.63
CA ASP A 3 -3.28 -9.87 9.90
C ASP A 3 -3.92 -8.48 9.80
N ALA A 4 -3.76 -7.78 8.66
CA ALA A 4 -4.37 -6.47 8.45
C ALA A 4 -5.91 -6.53 8.40
N HIS A 5 -6.46 -7.69 8.02
CA HIS A 5 -7.90 -7.97 8.03
C HIS A 5 -8.43 -8.42 9.40
N ASN A 6 -7.56 -8.63 10.39
CA ASN A 6 -7.98 -9.05 11.72
C ASN A 6 -8.67 -7.90 12.48
N ARG A 7 -9.99 -7.95 12.56
CA ARG A 7 -10.83 -6.95 13.25
C ARG A 7 -10.68 -6.92 14.77
N PHE A 8 -9.98 -7.89 15.37
CA PHE A 8 -9.62 -7.85 16.80
C PHE A 8 -8.43 -6.92 17.09
N LEU A 9 -7.67 -6.53 16.06
CA LEU A 9 -6.60 -5.54 16.20
C LEU A 9 -7.17 -4.12 16.20
N SER A 10 -6.42 -3.18 16.81
CA SER A 10 -6.77 -1.77 16.75
C SER A 10 -6.77 -1.25 15.31
N ILE A 11 -7.48 -0.15 15.08
CA ILE A 11 -7.56 0.49 13.77
C ILE A 11 -6.17 0.93 13.26
N GLU A 12 -5.33 1.45 14.15
CA GLU A 12 -3.95 1.85 13.87
C GLU A 12 -3.09 0.66 13.49
N SER A 13 -3.25 -0.47 14.19
CA SER A 13 -2.51 -1.69 13.89
C SER A 13 -2.90 -2.25 12.51
N ARG A 14 -4.20 -2.26 12.20
CA ARG A 14 -4.70 -2.68 10.88
C ARG A 14 -4.21 -1.76 9.77
N PHE A 15 -4.22 -0.44 10.01
CA PHE A 15 -3.68 0.56 9.08
C PHE A 15 -2.20 0.32 8.81
N ASP A 16 -1.36 0.20 9.85
CA ASP A 16 0.08 0.02 9.67
C ASP A 16 0.41 -1.29 8.93
N LEU A 17 -0.27 -2.38 9.29
CA LEU A 17 -0.10 -3.68 8.61
C LEU A 17 -0.51 -3.60 7.14
N ALA A 18 -1.66 -3.00 6.82
CA ALA A 18 -2.13 -2.86 5.44
C ALA A 18 -1.21 -1.95 4.62
N TYR A 19 -0.81 -0.82 5.19
CA TYR A 19 0.08 0.15 4.54
C TYR A 19 1.45 -0.43 4.24
N ASN A 20 2.08 -1.08 5.22
CA ASN A 20 3.40 -1.68 5.04
C ASN A 20 3.35 -2.88 4.09
N ALA A 21 2.28 -3.67 4.11
CA ALA A 21 2.06 -4.72 3.12
C ALA A 21 1.94 -4.14 1.70
N ALA A 22 1.12 -3.10 1.49
CA ALA A 22 0.97 -2.46 0.20
C ALA A 22 2.29 -1.89 -0.33
N HIS A 23 3.10 -1.25 0.54
CA HIS A 23 4.42 -0.77 0.18
C HIS A 23 5.37 -1.90 -0.23
N ALA A 24 5.45 -2.98 0.55
CA ALA A 24 6.29 -4.12 0.23
C ALA A 24 5.91 -4.76 -1.12
N LEU A 25 4.61 -4.89 -1.38
CA LEU A 25 4.07 -5.41 -2.64
C LEU A 25 4.42 -4.51 -3.83
N ALA A 26 4.19 -3.20 -3.72
CA ALA A 26 4.51 -2.24 -4.76
C ALA A 26 6.04 -2.18 -5.04
N LEU A 27 6.86 -2.29 -3.99
CA LEU A 27 8.31 -2.36 -4.13
C LEU A 27 8.77 -3.65 -4.80
N ALA A 28 8.15 -4.80 -4.48
CA ALA A 28 8.45 -6.08 -5.12
C ALA A 28 8.17 -6.02 -6.62
N VAL A 29 7.06 -5.40 -7.01
CA VAL A 29 6.68 -5.18 -8.41
C VAL A 29 7.67 -4.26 -9.11
N LEU A 30 8.02 -3.14 -8.50
CA LEU A 30 8.98 -2.21 -9.07
C LEU A 30 10.30 -2.93 -9.39
N ARG A 31 10.75 -3.78 -8.46
CA ARG A 31 11.94 -4.63 -8.63
C ARG A 31 11.76 -5.72 -9.68
N TRP A 32 10.57 -6.32 -9.77
CA TRP A 32 10.24 -7.31 -10.81
C TRP A 32 10.38 -6.71 -12.22
N HIS A 33 10.01 -5.44 -12.39
CA HIS A 33 10.22 -4.69 -13.64
C HIS A 33 11.65 -4.14 -13.83
N GLY A 34 12.59 -4.46 -12.94
CA GLY A 34 14.00 -4.03 -13.03
C GLY A 34 14.28 -2.63 -12.48
N TYR A 35 13.31 -1.95 -11.88
CA TYR A 35 13.46 -0.62 -11.29
C TYR A 35 13.76 -0.69 -9.78
N ARG A 36 14.34 0.38 -9.24
CA ARG A 36 14.65 0.51 -7.81
C ARG A 36 14.34 1.92 -7.33
N SER A 37 13.74 2.03 -6.14
CA SER A 37 13.57 3.28 -5.42
C SER A 37 13.57 3.01 -3.92
N ASP A 38 14.11 3.94 -3.14
CA ASP A 38 14.04 3.99 -1.69
C ASP A 38 12.90 4.91 -1.19
N LYS A 39 12.26 5.66 -2.10
CA LYS A 39 11.19 6.61 -1.77
C LYS A 39 9.81 5.99 -1.92
N ARG A 40 9.08 5.83 -0.82
CA ARG A 40 7.75 5.22 -0.79
C ARG A 40 6.75 5.89 -1.74
N TYR A 41 6.77 7.22 -1.84
CA TYR A 41 5.90 7.95 -2.76
C TYR A 41 6.18 7.60 -4.23
N ILE A 42 7.46 7.46 -4.64
CA ILE A 42 7.83 7.04 -6.00
C ILE A 42 7.36 5.62 -6.25
N VAL A 43 7.58 4.72 -5.28
CA VAL A 43 7.13 3.32 -5.37
C VAL A 43 5.62 3.24 -5.68
N PHE A 44 4.80 4.05 -5.01
CA PHE A 44 3.36 4.10 -5.29
C PHE A 44 3.03 4.75 -6.63
N GLN A 45 3.68 5.85 -7.00
CA GLN A 45 3.45 6.54 -8.28
C GLN A 45 3.84 5.69 -9.50
N CYS A 46 4.72 4.70 -9.34
CA CYS A 46 5.08 3.76 -10.40
C CYS A 46 4.05 2.63 -10.62
N ILE A 47 3.06 2.46 -9.75
CA ILE A 47 2.04 1.39 -9.85
C ILE A 47 1.31 1.40 -11.21
N PRO A 48 0.84 2.54 -11.75
CA PRO A 48 0.19 2.57 -13.06
C PRO A 48 1.08 2.09 -14.21
N HIS A 49 2.39 2.33 -14.10
CA HIS A 49 3.36 1.99 -15.15
C HIS A 49 3.85 0.53 -15.08
N THR A 50 3.62 -0.13 -13.94
CA THR A 50 4.06 -1.51 -13.70
C THR A 50 2.90 -2.50 -13.79
N LEU A 51 1.78 -2.20 -13.14
CA LEU A 51 0.63 -3.11 -13.04
C LEU A 51 -0.61 -2.65 -13.82
N SER A 52 -0.56 -1.48 -14.46
CA SER A 52 -1.74 -0.88 -15.12
C SER A 52 -2.95 -0.75 -14.18
N LEU A 53 -2.71 -0.56 -12.89
CA LEU A 53 -3.76 -0.23 -11.92
C LEU A 53 -4.12 1.25 -12.02
N GLY A 54 -5.41 1.55 -11.91
CA GLY A 54 -5.93 2.89 -12.09
C GLY A 54 -5.58 3.85 -10.94
N PRO A 55 -5.95 5.13 -11.08
CA PRO A 55 -5.62 6.18 -10.13
C PRO A 55 -6.17 5.96 -8.73
N GLU A 56 -7.24 5.18 -8.59
CA GLU A 56 -7.86 4.86 -7.31
C GLU A 56 -6.89 4.19 -6.32
N VAL A 57 -5.98 3.34 -6.79
CA VAL A 57 -5.05 2.60 -5.92
C VAL A 57 -3.91 3.49 -5.46
N TRP A 58 -3.17 4.10 -6.40
CA TRP A 58 -1.96 4.83 -6.02
C TRP A 58 -2.26 6.15 -5.30
N ARG A 59 -3.39 6.81 -5.61
CA ARG A 59 -3.81 8.03 -4.89
C ARG A 59 -4.15 7.71 -3.44
N LEU A 60 -4.85 6.61 -3.19
CA LEU A 60 -5.17 6.19 -1.83
C LEU A 60 -3.92 5.83 -1.03
N LEU A 61 -2.97 5.11 -1.64
CA LEU A 61 -1.70 4.78 -1.00
C LEU A 61 -0.84 6.04 -0.73
N THR A 62 -0.94 7.05 -1.60
CA THR A 62 -0.32 8.36 -1.39
C THR A 62 -0.96 9.09 -0.20
N LEU A 63 -2.29 9.13 -0.12
CA LEU A 63 -3.00 9.70 1.03
C LEU A 63 -2.61 9.01 2.34
N CYS A 64 -2.55 7.67 2.35
CA CYS A 64 -2.13 6.92 3.53
C CYS A 64 -0.67 7.20 3.91
N HIS A 65 0.20 7.42 2.92
CA HIS A 65 1.59 7.82 3.17
C HIS A 65 1.66 9.21 3.83
N GLU A 66 0.86 10.17 3.36
CA GLU A 66 0.77 11.51 3.95
C GLU A 66 0.28 11.45 5.40
N ARG A 67 -0.77 10.66 5.69
CA ARG A 67 -1.28 10.47 7.06
C ARG A 67 -0.25 9.85 7.99
N ARG A 68 0.47 8.82 7.52
CA ARG A 68 1.56 8.21 8.29
C ARG A 68 2.68 9.20 8.56
N ASN A 69 3.11 9.95 7.55
CA ASN A 69 4.17 10.94 7.71
C ASN A 69 3.72 12.02 8.71
N LEU A 70 2.49 12.54 8.59
CA LEU A 70 1.97 13.52 9.53
C LEU A 70 1.94 12.97 10.97
N ALA A 71 1.58 11.71 11.16
CA ALA A 71 1.62 11.06 12.47
C ALA A 71 3.03 10.93 13.04
N GLU A 72 4.05 10.71 12.21
CA GLU A 72 5.47 10.71 12.64
C GLU A 72 5.91 12.11 13.12
N TYR A 73 5.34 13.18 12.56
CA TYR A 73 5.64 14.57 12.95
C TYR A 73 4.82 15.05 14.16
N GLU A 74 3.50 14.83 14.16
CA GLU A 74 2.54 15.36 15.14
C GLU A 74 2.26 14.40 16.30
N GLY A 75 2.69 13.14 16.20
CA GLY A 75 2.49 12.10 17.23
C GLY A 75 1.09 11.51 17.30
N TYR A 76 0.16 11.91 16.41
CA TYR A 76 -1.19 11.37 16.34
C TYR A 76 -1.55 10.95 14.92
N LEU A 77 -2.12 9.75 14.78
CA LEU A 77 -2.53 9.19 13.50
C LEU A 77 -4.02 9.46 13.23
N GLU A 78 -4.30 10.40 12.33
CA GLU A 78 -5.66 10.74 11.93
C GLU A 78 -6.17 9.75 10.86
N ILE A 79 -6.85 8.70 11.31
CA ILE A 79 -7.44 7.65 10.47
C ILE A 79 -8.86 7.30 10.95
N ASP A 80 -9.69 6.83 10.03
CA ASP A 80 -11.04 6.31 10.31
C ASP A 80 -11.24 4.92 9.69
N GLU A 81 -12.32 4.24 10.08
CA GLU A 81 -12.59 2.86 9.62
C GLU A 81 -12.81 2.78 8.11
N GLN A 82 -13.29 3.86 7.49
CA GLN A 82 -13.50 3.91 6.05
C GLN A 82 -12.16 3.92 5.33
N LEU A 83 -11.22 4.76 5.75
CA LEU A 83 -9.86 4.82 5.20
C LEU A 83 -9.13 3.50 5.35
N VAL A 84 -9.24 2.82 6.50
CA VAL A 84 -8.63 1.49 6.69
C VAL A 84 -9.28 0.45 5.79
N THR A 85 -10.60 0.49 5.63
CA THR A 85 -11.32 -0.41 4.73
C THR A 85 -10.87 -0.20 3.28
N ASP A 86 -10.78 1.05 2.83
CA ASP A 86 -10.33 1.38 1.48
C ASP A 86 -8.87 0.97 1.26
N LEU A 87 -8.01 1.17 2.26
CA LEU A 87 -6.60 0.77 2.20
C LEU A 87 -6.46 -0.76 2.06
N LEU A 88 -7.26 -1.53 2.81
CA LEU A 88 -7.30 -2.99 2.68
C LEU A 88 -7.75 -3.42 1.28
N LEU A 89 -8.80 -2.80 0.74
CA LEU A 89 -9.28 -3.08 -0.62
C LEU A 89 -8.23 -2.77 -1.69
N ALA A 90 -7.52 -1.64 -1.56
CA ALA A 90 -6.46 -1.28 -2.49
C ALA A 90 -5.25 -2.23 -2.39
N ALA A 91 -4.86 -2.62 -1.17
CA ALA A 91 -3.78 -3.57 -0.94
C ALA A 91 -4.12 -4.98 -1.46
N ASP A 92 -5.37 -5.43 -1.30
CA ASP A 92 -5.84 -6.70 -1.86
C ASP A 92 -5.88 -6.67 -3.39
N LYS A 93 -6.32 -5.56 -3.98
CA LYS A 93 -6.31 -5.36 -5.45
C LYS A 93 -4.89 -5.40 -5.99
N LEU A 94 -3.95 -4.76 -5.28
CA LEU A 94 -2.52 -4.81 -5.60
C LEU A 94 -2.00 -6.24 -5.53
N PHE A 95 -2.24 -6.95 -4.42
CA PHE A 95 -1.83 -8.34 -4.22
C PHE A 95 -2.31 -9.26 -5.34
N ARG A 96 -3.62 -9.25 -5.63
CA ARG A 96 -4.22 -10.06 -6.70
C ARG A 96 -3.61 -9.76 -8.07
N LYS A 97 -3.28 -8.51 -8.34
CA LYS A 97 -2.67 -8.12 -9.62
C LYS A 97 -1.24 -8.67 -9.73
N ILE A 98 -0.51 -8.71 -8.63
CA ILE A 98 0.85 -9.28 -8.57
C ILE A 98 0.83 -10.78 -8.81
N GLU A 99 -0.17 -11.49 -8.29
CA GLU A 99 -0.34 -12.94 -8.52
C GLU A 99 -0.52 -13.29 -10.00
N THR A 100 -0.89 -12.32 -10.86
CA THR A 100 -0.98 -12.53 -12.31
C THR A 100 0.34 -12.36 -13.05
N LEU A 101 1.41 -11.90 -12.39
CA LEU A 101 2.73 -11.76 -13.01
C LEU A 101 3.37 -13.12 -13.23
N ALA A 102 3.97 -13.31 -14.41
CA ALA A 102 4.75 -14.50 -14.68
C ALA A 102 6.01 -14.54 -13.79
N PRO A 103 6.53 -15.72 -13.45
CA PRO A 103 7.83 -15.84 -12.79
C PRO A 103 8.91 -15.14 -13.60
N LEU A 104 9.87 -14.51 -12.91
CA LEU A 104 11.08 -14.03 -13.55
C LEU A 104 11.83 -15.24 -14.13
N LYS A 105 12.29 -15.11 -15.39
CA LYS A 105 13.15 -16.10 -16.04
C LYS A 105 14.58 -16.00 -15.52
#